data_AF-A0A2P2PC22-F1
#
_entry.id   AF-A0A2P2PC22-F1
#
_cell.length_a   1.000
_cell.length_b   1.000
_cell.length_c   1.000
_cell.angle_alpha   90.00
_cell.angle_beta   90.00
_cell.angle_gamma   90.00
#
_symmetry.space_group_name_H-M   'P 1'
#
loop_
_entity.id
_entity.type
_entity.pdbx_description
1 polymer ?
#
loop_
_entity_poly.entity_id
_entity_poly.type
_entity_poly.pdbx_seq_one_letter_code
_entity_poly.pdbx_strand_id
1 'polypeptide(L)'
;MEIGYNMLSGRVPEEFASLTNLQYLDISKCNLSGNLTQELGNLTKLEYLLLFTNQFTGEIPVSFTNLKALKVLDFKKKNPTVNM
;
A
#
# COMPACT_ATOMS: atom_id res chain seq x y z
N MET A 1 6.48 -8.84 5.84
CA MET A 1 5.09 -9.18 6.19
C MET A 1 4.36 -9.50 4.92
N GLU A 2 3.83 -10.71 4.84
CA GLU A 2 3.08 -11.19 3.69
C GLU A 2 1.70 -11.60 4.20
N ILE A 3 0.69 -10.82 3.83
CA ILE A 3 -0.71 -11.06 4.17
C ILE A 3 -1.61 -10.90 2.93
N GLY A 4 -1.02 -10.83 1.74
CA GLY A 4 -1.74 -10.84 0.47
C GLY A 4 -2.52 -12.14 0.26
N TYR A 5 -3.35 -12.18 -0.79
CA TYR A 5 -4.19 -13.33 -1.13
C TYR A 5 -5.19 -13.71 -0.02
N ASN A 6 -5.70 -12.70 0.69
CA ASN A 6 -6.68 -12.87 1.76
C ASN A 6 -7.96 -12.07 1.50
N MET A 7 -9.01 -12.35 2.27
CA MET A 7 -10.26 -11.59 2.21
C MET A 7 -10.23 -10.30 3.03
N LEU A 8 -9.04 -9.73 3.28
CA LEU A 8 -8.90 -8.47 4.01
C LEU A 8 -9.62 -7.35 3.26
N SER A 9 -10.36 -6.51 3.98
CA SER A 9 -11.16 -5.42 3.40
C SER A 9 -11.06 -4.16 4.24
N GLY A 10 -11.49 -3.02 3.69
CA GLY A 10 -11.39 -1.72 4.36
C GLY A 10 -10.17 -0.95 3.89
N ARG A 11 -9.64 -0.04 4.73
CA ARG A 11 -8.46 0.78 4.42
C ARG A 11 -7.19 0.15 4.99
N VAL A 12 -6.02 0.57 4.49
CA VAL A 12 -4.75 0.26 5.16
C VAL A 12 -4.69 1.03 6.48
N PRO A 13 -4.48 0.36 7.64
CA PRO A 13 -4.35 1.04 8.93
C PRO A 13 -3.10 1.89 8.99
N GLU A 14 -3.18 3.08 9.59
CA GLU A 14 -2.03 3.98 9.78
C GLU A 14 -0.96 3.35 10.67
N GLU A 15 -1.36 2.44 11.57
CA GLU A 15 -0.51 1.71 12.48
C GLU A 15 0.54 0.84 11.77
N PHE A 16 0.33 0.50 10.48
CA PHE A 16 1.33 -0.21 9.69
C PHE A 16 2.63 0.59 9.57
N ALA A 17 2.57 1.92 9.66
CA ALA A 17 3.72 2.81 9.68
C ALA A 17 4.63 2.63 10.90
N SER A 18 4.14 1.99 11.97
CA SER A 18 4.93 1.69 13.17
C SER A 18 5.92 0.55 12.96
N LEU A 19 5.74 -0.25 11.90
CA LEU A 19 6.60 -1.39 11.54
C LEU A 19 7.89 -0.91 10.86
N THR A 20 8.62 0.02 11.46
CA THR A 20 9.76 0.75 10.85
C THR A 20 10.93 -0.12 10.40
N ASN A 21 11.00 -1.38 10.85
CA ASN A 21 11.99 -2.37 10.42
C ASN A 21 11.55 -3.23 9.23
N LEU A 22 10.34 -3.01 8.71
CA LEU A 22 9.78 -3.80 7.63
C LEU A 22 10.54 -3.56 6.31
N GLN A 23 11.01 -4.64 5.71
CA GLN A 23 11.69 -4.62 4.39
C GLN A 23 10.78 -5.10 3.26
N TYR A 24 9.73 -5.85 3.59
CA TYR A 24 8.82 -6.44 2.62
C TYR A 24 7.39 -6.32 3.12
N LEU A 25 6.50 -5.75 2.32
CA LEU A 25 5.07 -5.66 2.58
C LEU A 25 4.30 -6.14 1.34
N ASP A 26 3.65 -7.31 1.46
CA ASP A 26 2.69 -7.79 0.49
C ASP A 26 1.28 -7.78 1.11
N ILE A 27 0.44 -6.88 0.58
CA ILE A 27 -1.00 -6.79 0.85
C ILE A 27 -1.79 -6.87 -0.47
N SER A 28 -1.21 -7.49 -1.49
CA SER A 28 -1.80 -7.67 -2.82
C SER A 28 -2.94 -8.69 -2.81
N LYS A 29 -3.82 -8.62 -3.81
CA LYS A 29 -4.95 -9.56 -4.00
C LYS A 29 -5.84 -9.67 -2.76
N CYS A 30 -6.19 -8.52 -2.20
CA CYS A 30 -7.18 -8.38 -1.13
C CYS A 30 -8.35 -7.51 -1.61
N ASN A 31 -9.30 -7.23 -0.70
CA ASN A 31 -10.41 -6.29 -0.91
C ASN A 31 -10.13 -4.93 -0.25
N LEU A 32 -8.86 -4.53 -0.11
CA LEU A 32 -8.49 -3.24 0.47
C LEU A 32 -8.88 -2.10 -0.47
N SER A 33 -9.26 -0.96 0.07
CA SER A 33 -9.90 0.15 -0.63
C SER A 33 -9.52 1.50 -0.02
N GLY A 34 -9.92 2.58 -0.69
CA GLY A 34 -9.57 3.94 -0.28
C GLY A 34 -8.15 4.32 -0.70
N ASN A 35 -7.63 5.40 -0.11
CA ASN A 35 -6.33 5.93 -0.46
C ASN A 35 -5.22 5.29 0.40
N LEU A 36 -4.03 5.20 -0.16
CA LEU A 36 -2.82 4.92 0.62
C LEU A 36 -2.54 6.12 1.54
N THR A 37 -2.09 5.84 2.76
CA THR A 37 -1.87 6.87 3.79
C THR A 37 -0.45 7.43 3.71
N GLN A 38 -0.24 8.67 4.16
CA GLN A 38 1.09 9.30 4.11
C GLN A 38 2.06 8.62 5.08
N GLU A 39 1.54 8.01 6.13
CA GLU A 39 2.26 7.37 7.23
C GLU A 39 3.08 6.18 6.73
N LEU A 40 2.65 5.48 5.66
CA LEU A 40 3.43 4.42 5.04
C LEU A 40 4.82 4.89 4.55
N GLY A 41 4.99 6.20 4.31
CA GLY A 41 6.30 6.81 4.01
C GLY A 41 7.31 6.72 5.16
N ASN A 42 6.88 6.38 6.39
CA ASN A 42 7.76 6.17 7.54
C ASN A 42 8.53 4.83 7.47
N LEU A 43 8.15 3.92 6.57
CA LEU A 43 8.78 2.61 6.40
C LEU A 43 10.07 2.73 5.58
N THR A 44 11.03 3.53 6.04
CA THR A 44 12.23 3.90 5.26
C THR A 44 13.16 2.74 4.91
N LYS A 45 13.00 1.58 5.57
CA LYS A 45 13.70 0.32 5.28
C LYS A 45 12.95 -0.59 4.30
N LEU A 46 11.77 -0.19 3.83
CA LEU A 46 10.95 -1.00 2.94
C LEU A 46 11.59 -1.10 1.56
N GLU A 47 11.82 -2.33 1.12
CA GLU A 47 12.41 -2.65 -0.18
C GLU A 47 11.36 -3.10 -1.20
N TYR A 48 10.31 -3.79 -0.75
CA TYR A 48 9.25 -4.32 -1.60
C TYR A 48 7.88 -3.94 -1.04
N LEU A 49 7.08 -3.28 -1.88
CA LEU A 49 5.70 -2.92 -1.58
C LEU A 49 4.78 -3.42 -2.68
N LEU A 50 4.04 -4.50 -2.40
CA LEU A 50 3.11 -5.13 -3.33
C LEU A 50 1.67 -4.81 -2.94
N LEU A 51 0.97 -4.07 -3.80
CA LEU A 51 -0.37 -3.52 -3.57
C LEU A 51 -1.38 -3.92 -4.65
N PHE A 52 -0.93 -4.61 -5.70
CA PHE A 52 -1.74 -4.93 -6.87
C PHE A 52 -2.98 -5.77 -6.54
N THR A 53 -3.98 -5.71 -7.43
CA THR A 53 -5.26 -6.41 -7.24
C THR A 53 -5.94 -6.05 -5.91
N ASN A 54 -6.09 -4.75 -5.67
CA ASN A 54 -6.93 -4.17 -4.62
C ASN A 54 -7.87 -3.13 -5.24
N GLN A 55 -8.70 -2.50 -4.41
CA GLN A 55 -9.63 -1.43 -4.77
C GLN A 55 -9.08 -0.04 -4.36
N PHE A 56 -7.76 0.14 -4.32
CA PHE A 56 -7.16 1.42 -3.95
C PHE A 56 -7.53 2.53 -4.95
N THR A 57 -7.88 3.67 -4.41
CA THR A 57 -8.22 4.92 -5.12
C THR A 57 -7.16 5.99 -4.82
N GLY A 58 -7.27 7.15 -5.47
CA GLY A 58 -6.36 8.26 -5.22
C GLY A 58 -5.00 8.10 -5.88
N GLU A 59 -3.98 8.77 -5.34
CA GLU A 59 -2.62 8.80 -5.87
C GLU A 59 -1.64 8.16 -4.88
N ILE A 60 -0.43 7.87 -5.35
CA ILE A 60 0.67 7.47 -4.47
C ILE A 60 1.01 8.67 -3.57
N PRO A 61 1.04 8.50 -2.24
CA PRO A 61 1.36 9.58 -1.31
C PRO A 61 2.74 10.17 -1.58
N VAL A 62 2.87 11.50 -1.54
CA VAL A 62 4.16 12.19 -1.72
C VAL A 62 5.22 11.71 -0.72
N SER A 63 4.81 11.27 0.47
CA SER A 63 5.71 10.69 1.47
C SER A 63 6.42 9.42 1.01
N PHE A 64 5.96 8.74 -0.05
CA PHE A 64 6.66 7.57 -0.60
C PHE A 64 8.03 7.96 -1.17
N THR A 65 8.28 9.25 -1.42
CA THR A 65 9.63 9.76 -1.72
C THR A 65 10.64 9.53 -0.60
N ASN A 66 10.20 9.24 0.63
CA ASN A 66 11.03 8.89 1.79
C ASN A 66 11.48 7.42 1.78
N LEU A 67 10.87 6.55 0.96
CA LEU A 67 11.19 5.12 0.88
C LEU A 67 12.47 4.89 0.07
N LYS A 68 13.60 5.37 0.61
CA LYS A 68 14.90 5.35 -0.10
C LYS A 68 15.44 3.95 -0.36
N ALA A 69 14.98 2.95 0.40
CA ALA A 69 15.33 1.55 0.20
C ALA A 69 14.44 0.83 -0.83
N LEU A 70 13.38 1.48 -1.34
CA LEU A 70 12.37 0.84 -2.17
C LEU A 70 12.94 0.45 -3.54
N LYS A 71 12.86 -0.84 -3.83
CA LYS A 71 13.31 -1.45 -5.09
C LYS A 71 12.12 -1.76 -5.99
N VAL A 72 11.00 -2.18 -5.40
CA VAL A 72 9.79 -2.57 -6.12
C VAL A 72 8.58 -1.91 -5.47
N LEU A 73 7.82 -1.19 -6.30
CA LEU A 73 6.49 -0.71 -6.00
C LEU A 73 5.53 -1.25 -7.07
N ASP A 74 4.68 -2.19 -6.68
CA ASP A 74 3.62 -2.69 -7.56
C ASP A 74 2.27 -2.16 -7.11
N PHE A 75 1.82 -1.08 -7.76
CA PHE A 75 0.58 -0.38 -7.46
C PHE A 75 -0.32 -0.34 -8.70
N LYS A 76 -1.56 -0.82 -8.55
CA LYS A 76 -2.60 -0.69 -9.56
C LYS A 76 -3.72 0.19 -9.03
N LYS A 77 -3.78 1.43 -9.51
CA LYS A 77 -4.89 2.35 -9.23
C LYS A 77 -6.17 1.82 -9.88
N LYS A 78 -7.27 1.79 -9.12
CA LYS A 78 -8.60 1.64 -9.69
C LYS A 78 -9.17 3.01 -10.03
N ASN A 79 -9.62 3.18 -11.27
CA ASN A 79 -10.36 4.37 -11.65
C ASN A 79 -11.72 4.37 -10.92
N PRO A 80 -12.18 5.50 -10.38
CA PRO A 80 -13.52 5.58 -9.82
C PRO A 80 -14.51 5.22 -10.94
N THR A 81 -15.33 4.20 -10.71
CA THR A 81 -16.39 3.85 -11.63
C THR A 81 -17.38 5.01 -11.62
N VAL A 82 -17.41 5.80 -12.69
CA VAL A 82 -18.49 6.75 -12.92
C VAL A 82 -19.70 5.89 -13.27
N ASN A 83 -20.57 5.65 -12.30
CA ASN A 83 -21.90 5.13 -12.58
C ASN A 83 -22.67 6.29 -13.23
N MET A 84 -22.85 6.23 -14.55
CA MET A 84 -23.83 7.05 -15.27
C MET A 84 -25.23 6.51 -15.01
#